data_AF-A0A350CDP1-F1
#
_entry.id   AF-A0A350CDP1-F1
#
_cell.length_a   1.000
_cell.length_b   1.000
_cell.length_c   1.000
_cell.angle_alpha   90.00
_cell.angle_beta   90.00
_cell.angle_gamma   90.00
#
_symmetry.space_group_name_H-M   'P 1'
#
loop_
_entity.id
_entity.type
_entity.pdbx_description
1 polymer ?
#
loop_
_entity_poly.entity_id
_entity_poly.type
_entity_poly.pdbx_seq_one_letter_code
_entity_poly.pdbx_strand_id
1 'polypeptide(L)'
;LDGLTFDQHGLEQTSTARLASVSRAGQLLTSELVEQARREAVADWITTGLTPGQILALQSATVQISDLNSEGAFGFAGSRLIQLDDDALGFGWHVGSGPIPTGAVDLGTVMRHEL
;
A
#
# COMPACT_ATOMS: atom_id res chain seq x y z
N LEU A 1 -8.46 11.80 14.85
CA LEU A 1 -7.57 11.03 15.76
C LEU A 1 -8.26 10.98 17.11
N ASP A 2 -9.21 10.05 17.26
CA ASP A 2 -9.96 9.93 18.51
C ASP A 2 -9.08 9.29 19.59
N GLY A 3 -9.18 9.82 20.82
CA GLY A 3 -8.51 9.24 22.00
C GLY A 3 -7.07 9.72 22.24
N LEU A 4 -6.62 10.79 21.57
CA LEU A 4 -5.44 11.55 22.01
C LEU A 4 -5.84 12.55 23.09
N THR A 5 -5.15 12.49 24.22
CA THR A 5 -5.35 13.33 25.39
C THR A 5 -4.16 14.26 25.60
N PHE A 6 -4.45 15.46 26.11
CA PHE A 6 -3.47 16.51 26.36
C PHE A 6 -3.59 16.97 27.82
N ASP A 7 -2.43 17.15 28.46
CA ASP A 7 -2.31 17.75 29.78
C ASP A 7 -1.63 19.13 29.69
N GLN A 8 -1.38 19.74 30.85
CA GLN A 8 -0.74 21.05 30.96
C GLN A 8 0.71 21.11 30.42
N HIS A 9 1.33 19.96 30.14
CA HIS A 9 2.66 19.80 29.57
C HIS A 9 2.64 19.38 28.09
N GLY A 10 1.44 19.24 27.50
CA GLY A 10 1.25 18.88 26.11
C GLY A 10 0.62 17.50 25.96
N LEU A 11 1.16 16.69 25.05
CA LEU A 11 0.60 15.38 24.72
C LEU A 11 0.86 14.42 25.89
N GLU A 12 -0.19 13.84 26.48
CA GLU A 12 -0.02 12.92 27.62
C GLU A 12 0.90 11.75 27.25
N GLN A 13 1.61 11.18 28.23
CA GLN A 13 2.56 10.09 27.98
C GLN A 13 1.89 8.84 27.36
N THR A 14 0.66 8.54 27.74
CA THR A 14 -0.15 7.44 27.17
C THR A 14 -0.52 7.71 25.70
N SER A 15 -0.78 8.97 25.38
CA SER A 15 -1.06 9.43 24.02
C SER A 15 0.20 9.50 23.18
N THR A 16 1.35 9.87 23.77
CA THR A 16 2.68 9.80 23.16
C THR A 16 3.08 8.35 22.87
N ALA A 17 2.86 7.45 23.83
CA ALA A 17 3.09 6.01 23.63
C ALA A 17 2.16 5.43 22.57
N ARG A 18 0.90 5.90 22.47
CA ARG A 18 -0.01 5.52 21.39
C ARG A 18 0.46 6.02 20.03
N LEU A 19 0.84 7.29 19.91
CA LEU A 19 1.46 7.86 18.71
C LEU A 19 2.74 7.11 18.32
N ALA A 20 3.57 6.77 19.30
CA ALA A 20 4.77 5.97 19.08
C ALA A 20 4.47 4.50 18.75
N SER A 21 3.38 3.91 19.23
CA SER A 21 2.96 2.55 18.85
C SER A 21 2.27 2.49 17.49
N VAL A 22 1.76 3.64 17.02
CA VAL A 22 1.30 3.85 15.63
C VAL A 22 2.51 4.05 14.70
N SER A 23 3.75 4.09 15.22
CA SER A 23 4.95 4.07 14.37
C SER A 23 4.89 2.90 13.38
N ARG A 24 5.07 3.25 12.09
CA ARG A 24 5.03 2.40 10.89
C ARG A 24 4.92 0.90 11.19
N ALA A 25 3.68 0.42 11.33
CA ALA A 25 3.42 -1.02 11.41
C ALA A 25 3.61 -1.69 10.03
N GLY A 26 3.60 -0.90 8.96
CA GLY A 26 3.92 -1.34 7.62
C GLY A 26 5.42 -1.28 7.30
N GLN A 27 5.81 -1.93 6.21
CA GLN A 27 7.19 -2.05 5.75
C GLN A 27 7.46 -1.24 4.48
N LEU A 28 8.74 -0.98 4.19
CA LEU A 28 9.15 -0.44 2.88
C LEU A 28 8.88 -1.46 1.78
N LEU A 29 8.54 -0.98 0.60
CA LEU A 29 8.25 -1.83 -0.53
C LEU A 29 9.53 -2.42 -1.12
N THR A 30 9.50 -3.71 -1.45
CA THR A 30 10.57 -4.39 -2.19
C THR A 30 10.03 -4.99 -3.48
N SER A 31 10.91 -5.28 -4.43
CA SER A 31 10.55 -5.95 -5.68
C SER A 31 9.82 -7.28 -5.46
N GLU A 32 10.20 -8.03 -4.43
CA GLU A 32 9.60 -9.33 -4.12
C GLU A 32 8.16 -9.18 -3.64
N LEU A 33 7.89 -8.17 -2.79
CA LEU A 33 6.54 -7.86 -2.30
C LEU A 33 5.64 -7.35 -3.43
N VAL A 34 6.18 -6.52 -4.33
CA VAL A 34 5.49 -6.07 -5.54
C VAL A 34 5.10 -7.25 -6.41
N GLU A 35 6.04 -8.14 -6.73
CA GLU A 35 5.75 -9.29 -7.58
C GLU A 35 4.79 -10.28 -6.91
N GLN A 36 4.84 -10.42 -5.59
CA GLN A 36 3.83 -11.20 -4.86
C GLN A 36 2.44 -10.58 -5.01
N ALA A 37 2.27 -9.31 -4.64
CA ALA A 37 0.97 -8.62 -4.72
C ALA A 37 0.43 -8.61 -6.15
N ARG A 38 1.31 -8.42 -7.14
CA ARG A 38 0.96 -8.44 -8.56
C ARG A 38 0.40 -9.78 -8.99
N ARG A 39 1.04 -10.89 -8.61
CA ARG A 39 0.52 -12.25 -8.93
C ARG A 39 -0.85 -12.49 -8.33
N GLU A 40 -1.05 -12.09 -7.08
CA GLU A 40 -2.34 -12.23 -6.38
C GLU A 40 -3.42 -11.38 -7.06
N ALA A 41 -3.14 -10.11 -7.36
CA ALA A 41 -4.07 -9.21 -8.03
C ALA A 41 -4.44 -9.67 -9.45
N VAL A 42 -3.47 -10.12 -10.25
CA VAL A 42 -3.73 -10.70 -11.58
C VAL A 42 -4.57 -11.96 -11.48
N ALA A 43 -4.31 -12.83 -10.49
CA ALA A 43 -5.11 -14.03 -10.28
C ALA A 43 -6.57 -13.68 -9.98
N ASP A 44 -6.81 -12.66 -9.14
CA ASP A 44 -8.16 -12.18 -8.84
C ASP A 44 -8.84 -11.60 -10.08
N TRP A 45 -8.15 -10.77 -10.86
CA TRP A 45 -8.69 -10.19 -12.10
C TRP A 45 -9.04 -11.22 -13.17
N ILE A 46 -8.29 -12.33 -13.27
CA ILE A 46 -8.62 -13.41 -14.21
C ILE A 46 -9.99 -14.03 -13.90
N THR A 47 -10.44 -14.01 -12.64
CA THR A 47 -11.74 -14.57 -12.25
C THR A 47 -12.94 -13.73 -12.70
N THR A 48 -12.73 -12.49 -13.16
CA THR A 48 -13.82 -11.57 -13.53
C THR A 48 -14.29 -11.74 -14.98
N GLY A 49 -13.74 -12.70 -15.72
CA GLY A 49 -14.11 -12.98 -17.11
C GLY A 49 -13.39 -12.12 -18.15
N LEU A 50 -12.20 -11.61 -17.82
CA LEU A 50 -11.35 -10.91 -18.78
C LEU A 50 -11.01 -11.78 -20.01
N THR A 51 -10.92 -11.14 -21.17
CA THR A 51 -10.46 -11.82 -22.40
C THR A 51 -8.96 -12.15 -22.31
N PRO A 52 -8.46 -13.12 -23.10
CA PRO A 52 -7.03 -13.44 -23.13
C PRO A 52 -6.14 -12.23 -23.45
N GLY A 53 -6.61 -11.30 -24.31
CA GLY A 53 -5.87 -10.08 -24.63
C GLY A 53 -5.78 -9.09 -23.46
N GLN A 54 -6.84 -8.98 -22.65
CA GLN A 54 -6.83 -8.15 -21.44
C GLN A 54 -5.93 -8.76 -20.36
N ILE A 55 -5.97 -10.07 -20.18
CA ILE A 55 -5.09 -10.79 -19.25
C ILE A 55 -3.63 -10.56 -19.66
N LEU A 56 -3.31 -10.67 -20.95
CA LEU A 56 -1.95 -10.42 -21.44
C LEU A 56 -1.53 -8.96 -21.20
N ALA A 57 -2.44 -8.00 -21.35
CA ALA A 57 -2.15 -6.59 -21.07
C ALA A 57 -1.77 -6.38 -19.59
N LEU A 58 -2.57 -6.90 -18.65
CA LEU A 58 -2.27 -6.86 -17.21
C LEU A 58 -0.93 -7.52 -16.88
N GLN A 59 -0.67 -8.70 -17.46
CA GLN A 59 0.58 -9.44 -17.28
C GLN A 59 1.79 -8.75 -17.94
N SER A 60 1.57 -7.84 -18.88
CA SER A 60 2.64 -7.09 -19.56
C SER A 60 2.97 -5.75 -18.88
N ALA A 61 2.11 -5.28 -17.98
CA ALA A 61 2.35 -4.04 -17.26
C ALA A 61 3.61 -4.16 -16.39
N THR A 62 4.49 -3.16 -16.50
CA THR A 62 5.65 -3.01 -15.64
C THR A 62 5.21 -2.32 -14.36
N VAL A 63 5.58 -2.88 -13.21
CA VAL A 63 5.40 -2.21 -11.92
C VAL A 63 6.75 -1.71 -11.44
N GLN A 64 6.82 -0.42 -11.11
CA GLN A 64 8.01 0.25 -10.61
C GLN A 64 7.74 0.80 -9.20
N ILE A 65 8.74 0.70 -8.33
CA ILE A 65 8.77 1.39 -7.05
C ILE A 65 9.35 2.79 -7.28
N SER A 66 8.63 3.82 -6.84
CA SER A 66 9.00 5.24 -6.95
C SER A 66 8.72 5.93 -5.62
N ASP A 67 9.46 7.00 -5.30
CA ASP A 67 9.06 7.93 -4.24
C ASP A 67 7.97 8.85 -4.81
N LEU A 68 6.75 8.74 -4.30
CA LEU A 68 5.56 9.48 -4.74
C LEU A 68 5.06 10.45 -3.65
N ASN A 69 5.91 10.78 -2.67
CA ASN A 69 5.55 11.64 -1.55
C ASN A 69 5.08 13.03 -1.99
N SER A 70 5.71 13.59 -3.03
CA SER A 70 5.37 14.93 -3.52
C SER A 70 4.01 14.98 -4.23
N GLU A 71 3.57 13.83 -4.71
CA GLU A 71 2.32 13.60 -5.42
C GLU A 71 1.17 13.24 -4.47
N GLY A 72 1.49 12.79 -3.25
CA GLY A 72 0.49 12.37 -2.27
C GLY A 72 -0.31 11.15 -2.73
N ALA A 73 0.31 10.25 -3.50
CA ALA A 73 -0.32 9.08 -4.10
C ALA A 73 0.33 7.78 -3.60
N PHE A 74 -0.47 6.71 -3.50
CA PHE A 74 0.05 5.36 -3.21
C PHE A 74 0.45 4.61 -4.49
N GLY A 75 -0.11 5.00 -5.62
CA GLY A 75 0.20 4.43 -6.91
C GLY A 75 -0.33 5.28 -8.07
N PHE A 76 0.18 4.98 -9.25
CA PHE A 76 -0.31 5.53 -10.52
C PHE A 76 -0.38 4.44 -11.59
N ALA A 77 -1.55 4.24 -12.16
CA ALA A 77 -1.75 3.39 -13.33
C ALA A 77 -1.69 4.19 -14.63
N GLY A 78 -0.66 3.91 -15.44
CA GLY A 78 -0.59 4.27 -16.86
C GLY A 78 -0.96 3.10 -17.77
N SER A 79 -0.83 3.29 -19.09
CA SER A 79 -1.22 2.25 -20.06
C SER A 79 -0.35 0.99 -20.02
N ARG A 80 0.91 1.09 -19.57
CA ARG A 80 1.87 -0.03 -19.42
C ARG A 80 2.81 0.08 -18.23
N LEU A 81 2.76 1.20 -17.51
CA LEU A 81 3.59 1.46 -16.35
C LEU A 81 2.66 1.72 -15.17
N ILE A 82 2.83 0.91 -14.14
CA ILE A 82 2.27 1.14 -12.81
C ILE A 82 3.42 1.62 -11.94
N GLN A 83 3.21 2.70 -11.20
CA GLN A 83 4.11 3.15 -10.15
C GLN A 83 3.47 2.87 -8.80
N LEU A 84 4.25 2.41 -7.85
CA LEU A 84 3.85 2.26 -6.45
C LEU A 84 4.81 3.05 -5.57
N ASP A 85 4.25 3.71 -4.56
CA ASP A 85 5.02 4.46 -3.60
C ASP A 85 5.91 3.55 -2.74
N ASP A 86 7.13 3.98 -2.41
CA ASP A 86 8.12 3.15 -1.73
C ASP A 86 7.81 2.91 -0.26
N ASP A 87 7.17 3.88 0.41
CA ASP A 87 6.88 3.83 1.84
C ASP A 87 5.42 4.15 2.24
N ALA A 88 4.52 4.15 1.26
CA ALA A 88 3.10 4.46 1.41
C ALA A 88 2.86 5.81 2.11
N LEU A 89 3.46 6.89 1.62
CA LEU A 89 3.41 8.24 2.18
C LEU A 89 3.86 8.27 3.65
N GLY A 90 4.78 7.39 3.98
CA GLY A 90 5.29 7.16 5.32
C GLY A 90 4.40 6.36 6.27
N PHE A 91 3.27 5.80 5.82
CA PHE A 91 2.45 4.86 6.61
C PHE A 91 3.05 3.44 6.63
N GLY A 92 3.78 3.07 5.58
CA GLY A 92 4.29 1.73 5.35
C GLY A 92 3.24 0.76 4.79
N TRP A 93 3.72 -0.25 4.08
CA TRP A 93 2.90 -1.26 3.44
C TRP A 93 2.61 -2.46 4.35
N HIS A 94 1.34 -2.83 4.46
CA HIS A 94 0.90 -4.12 4.95
C HIS A 94 0.84 -5.13 3.79
N VAL A 95 1.33 -6.34 4.04
CA VAL A 95 1.35 -7.43 3.05
C VAL A 95 0.78 -8.70 3.67
N GLY A 96 -0.04 -9.41 2.89
CA GLY A 96 -0.68 -10.66 3.28
C GLY A 96 -2.14 -10.50 3.69
N SER A 97 -2.78 -11.60 4.07
CA SER A 97 -4.24 -11.71 4.25
C SER A 97 -4.75 -11.49 5.69
N GLY A 98 -3.86 -11.09 6.61
CA GLY A 98 -4.21 -10.80 7.99
C GLY A 98 -4.88 -9.44 8.17
N PRO A 99 -5.40 -9.13 9.38
CA PRO A 99 -5.92 -7.81 9.69
C PRO A 99 -4.89 -6.73 9.42
N ILE A 100 -5.29 -5.69 8.67
CA ILE A 100 -4.42 -4.56 8.37
C ILE A 100 -4.25 -3.73 9.65
N PRO A 101 -3.00 -3.53 10.14
CA PRO A 101 -2.76 -2.69 11.30
C PRO A 101 -3.26 -1.26 11.08
N THR A 102 -3.74 -0.61 12.16
CA THR A 102 -4.01 0.83 12.10
C THR A 102 -2.72 1.57 11.77
N GLY A 103 -2.76 2.44 10.76
CA GLY A 103 -1.60 3.22 10.34
C GLY A 103 -0.72 2.57 9.26
N ALA A 104 -1.16 1.47 8.64
CA ALA A 104 -0.54 0.88 7.45
C ALA A 104 -1.51 0.88 6.26
N VAL A 105 -0.96 0.80 5.04
CA VAL A 105 -1.72 0.73 3.78
C VAL A 105 -1.63 -0.68 3.21
N ASP A 106 -2.77 -1.26 2.82
CA ASP A 106 -2.81 -2.60 2.24
C ASP A 106 -2.30 -2.63 0.80
N LEU A 107 -1.14 -3.25 0.59
CA LEU A 107 -0.52 -3.35 -0.74
C LEU A 107 -1.40 -4.11 -1.73
N GLY A 108 -2.08 -5.16 -1.28
CA GLY A 108 -2.94 -5.98 -2.13
C GLY A 108 -4.10 -5.17 -2.71
N THR A 109 -4.73 -4.31 -1.90
CA THR A 109 -5.83 -3.44 -2.33
C THR A 109 -5.35 -2.43 -3.36
N VAL A 110 -4.23 -1.74 -3.12
CA VAL A 110 -3.67 -0.77 -4.07
C VAL A 110 -3.28 -1.46 -5.37
N MET A 111 -2.54 -2.57 -5.32
CA MET A 111 -2.15 -3.30 -6.54
C MET A 111 -3.34 -3.72 -7.40
N ARG A 112 -4.45 -4.16 -6.79
CA ARG A 112 -5.69 -4.48 -7.52
C ARG A 112 -6.36 -3.25 -8.13
N HIS A 113 -6.21 -2.09 -7.52
CA HIS A 113 -6.73 -0.83 -8.06
C HIS A 113 -5.92 -0.36 -9.26
N GLU A 114 -4.59 -0.52 -9.20
CA GLU A 114 -3.68 -0.05 -10.26
C GLU A 114 -3.65 -0.96 -11.50
N LEU A 115 -3.96 -2.25 -11.34
CA LEU A 115 -4.12 -3.23 -12.42
C LEU A 115 -5.52 -3.19 -13.01
#